data_AF-A0A136LPN9-F1
#
_entry.id   AF-A0A136LPN9-F1
#
_cell.length_a   1.000
_cell.length_b   1.000
_cell.length_c   1.000
_cell.angle_alpha   90.00
_cell.angle_beta   90.00
_cell.angle_gamma   90.00
#
_symmetry.space_group_name_H-M   'P 1'
#
loop_
_entity.id
_entity.type
_entity.pdbx_description
1 polymer ?
#
loop_
_entity_poly.entity_id
_entity_poly.type
_entity_poly.pdbx_seq_one_letter_code
_entity_poly.pdbx_strand_id
1 'polypeptide(L)'
;MRYCLNKPAMIKNLILSLLFCTGTTAWAQDTIAFTLKQSYPFLQQDANIIQNSVTLTEFYEKLYQLKKLRKNPVHILQIGDSHIQADILSGTVRKLLQLEFGNAGRGLIFPGRVGRTNESGTITSSSSGLWDAKRIIYTNQPLPIGIGAMTIQTEQAGNTIKLRVNPGELNYSFNKMTFLFEKDLSSYNLVIKDSIGQQIAYVGPYTFETPNISRVWLPYSISQAELQTLQSTNLQKQFTLYGINLENGKPGVLYHSTGGNGAKVKHYIEATAFAEQTKELSPDLIIISLGTNEAIEYPYVDPRFTDQLDTFISQLKQHNPLAKFLLTIPMEFLQKENAKKSGCGNYAQQIN
;
A
#
# COMPACT_ATOMS: atom_id res chain seq x y z
N MET A 1 -58.68 59.66 25.29
CA MET A 1 -60.03 60.24 25.21
C MET A 1 -60.60 59.91 23.83
N ARG A 2 -61.66 59.08 23.79
CA ARG A 2 -62.65 58.84 22.70
C ARG A 2 -62.15 58.43 21.29
N TYR A 3 -62.39 57.16 20.91
CA TYR A 3 -63.46 56.64 19.99
C TYR A 3 -63.15 56.86 18.48
N CYS A 4 -62.80 55.78 17.75
CA CYS A 4 -63.63 55.04 16.78
C CYS A 4 -63.84 55.77 15.43
N LEU A 5 -63.18 55.32 14.36
CA LEU A 5 -63.67 54.35 13.35
C LEU A 5 -64.85 54.86 12.49
N ASN A 6 -64.61 55.17 11.20
CA ASN A 6 -65.03 54.30 10.09
C ASN A 6 -64.72 54.86 8.67
N LYS A 7 -63.96 54.06 7.90
CA LYS A 7 -64.06 53.72 6.45
C LYS A 7 -63.98 54.86 5.39
N PRO A 8 -63.28 54.64 4.25
CA PRO A 8 -63.62 53.54 3.34
C PRO A 8 -62.48 52.79 2.62
N ALA A 9 -62.88 51.62 2.14
CA ALA A 9 -62.53 50.95 0.88
C ALA A 9 -61.06 50.63 0.56
N MET A 10 -60.81 49.32 0.64
CA MET A 10 -59.80 48.54 -0.07
C MET A 10 -59.52 49.04 -1.50
N ILE A 11 -58.24 49.31 -1.80
CA ILE A 11 -57.48 48.59 -2.82
C ILE A 11 -56.07 48.37 -2.23
N LYS A 12 -55.75 47.15 -1.81
CA LYS A 12 -54.39 46.80 -1.35
C LYS A 12 -53.50 46.62 -2.59
N ASN A 13 -52.57 47.55 -2.80
CA ASN A 13 -51.40 47.30 -3.62
C ASN A 13 -50.56 46.22 -2.93
N LEU A 14 -50.66 44.98 -3.41
CA LEU A 14 -49.79 43.89 -3.03
C LEU A 14 -48.45 44.11 -3.73
N ILE A 15 -47.48 44.71 -3.04
CA ILE A 15 -46.08 44.74 -3.48
C ILE A 15 -45.58 43.31 -3.34
N LEU A 16 -45.56 42.58 -4.46
CA LEU A 16 -44.93 41.28 -4.59
C LEU A 16 -43.42 41.50 -4.65
N SER A 17 -42.75 41.51 -3.49
CA SER A 17 -41.30 41.43 -3.42
C SER A 17 -40.88 40.03 -3.87
N LEU A 18 -40.58 39.88 -5.17
CA LEU A 18 -39.82 38.74 -5.68
C LEU A 18 -38.43 38.78 -5.06
N LEU A 19 -38.22 38.01 -3.99
CA LEU A 19 -36.89 37.51 -3.69
C LEU A 19 -36.50 36.58 -4.83
N PHE A 20 -35.70 37.08 -5.77
CA PHE A 20 -34.87 36.23 -6.60
C PHE A 20 -33.86 35.54 -5.68
N CYS A 21 -34.25 34.42 -5.09
CA CYS A 21 -33.31 33.39 -4.71
C CYS A 21 -32.70 32.89 -6.02
N THR A 22 -31.65 33.56 -6.49
CA THR A 22 -30.72 32.94 -7.42
C THR A 22 -30.08 31.79 -6.67
N GLY A 23 -30.73 30.62 -6.74
CA GLY A 23 -30.12 29.36 -6.39
C GLY A 23 -28.94 29.20 -7.32
N THR A 24 -27.76 29.63 -6.89
CA THR A 24 -26.54 29.15 -7.48
C THR A 24 -26.53 27.67 -7.19
N THR A 25 -26.92 26.86 -8.18
CA THR A 25 -26.50 25.47 -8.23
C THR A 25 -24.98 25.53 -8.28
N ALA A 26 -24.34 25.54 -7.11
CA ALA A 26 -22.95 25.20 -7.01
C ALA A 26 -22.90 23.73 -7.45
N TRP A 27 -22.59 23.53 -8.74
CA TRP A 27 -22.18 22.22 -9.21
C TRP A 27 -20.94 21.91 -8.38
N ALA A 28 -21.11 21.02 -7.40
CA ALA A 28 -19.99 20.46 -6.70
C ALA A 28 -19.12 19.83 -7.77
N GLN A 29 -17.92 20.40 -7.97
CA GLN A 29 -16.94 19.85 -8.89
C GLN A 29 -16.31 18.66 -8.17
N ASP A 30 -17.13 17.62 -7.96
CA ASP A 30 -16.81 16.42 -7.18
C ASP A 30 -15.89 15.47 -7.97
N THR A 31 -15.60 15.81 -9.23
CA THR A 31 -14.65 15.09 -10.07
C THR A 31 -13.34 15.86 -10.11
N ILE A 32 -12.26 15.21 -9.70
CA ILE A 32 -10.90 15.67 -9.98
C ILE A 32 -10.71 15.55 -11.50
N ALA A 33 -10.59 16.69 -12.19
CA ALA A 33 -10.29 16.69 -13.61
C ALA A 33 -8.86 16.15 -13.82
N PHE A 34 -8.75 14.88 -14.23
CA PHE A 34 -7.48 14.31 -14.68
C PHE A 34 -7.40 14.41 -16.20
N THR A 35 -6.40 15.13 -16.69
CA THR A 35 -6.10 15.20 -18.12
C THR A 35 -4.74 14.57 -18.37
N LEU A 36 -4.73 13.51 -19.18
CA LEU A 36 -3.48 12.96 -19.70
C LEU A 36 -2.76 14.05 -20.49
N LYS A 37 -1.54 14.40 -20.06
CA LYS A 37 -0.69 15.38 -20.78
C LYS A 37 -0.35 14.92 -22.20
N GLN A 38 -0.42 13.62 -22.46
CA GLN A 38 -0.11 13.02 -23.74
C GLN A 38 -1.14 11.93 -24.06
N SER A 39 -1.75 12.04 -25.24
CA SER A 39 -2.64 11.01 -25.78
C SER A 39 -1.86 10.17 -26.78
N TYR A 40 -2.02 8.85 -26.72
CA TYR A 40 -1.43 7.91 -27.64
C TYR A 40 -2.54 7.17 -28.38
N PRO A 41 -2.51 7.08 -29.74
CA PRO A 41 -3.59 6.47 -30.52
C PRO A 41 -3.87 5.00 -30.17
N PHE A 42 -2.89 4.28 -29.62
CA PHE A 42 -3.02 2.89 -29.23
C PHE A 42 -3.65 2.69 -27.84
N LEU A 43 -3.81 3.75 -27.04
CA LEU A 43 -4.42 3.66 -25.71
C LEU A 43 -5.95 3.74 -25.82
N GLN A 44 -6.61 2.64 -25.49
CA GLN A 44 -8.07 2.59 -25.38
C GLN A 44 -8.51 3.09 -24.00
N GLN A 45 -8.56 4.41 -23.82
CA GLN A 45 -8.85 5.01 -22.50
C GLN A 45 -10.23 4.62 -21.97
N ASP A 46 -11.22 4.48 -22.85
CA ASP A 46 -12.58 4.10 -22.49
C ASP A 46 -12.67 2.65 -21.97
N ALA A 47 -11.64 1.83 -22.17
CA ALA A 47 -11.55 0.48 -21.61
C ALA A 47 -11.06 0.49 -20.14
N ASN A 48 -10.50 1.60 -19.65
CA ASN A 48 -10.02 1.72 -18.27
C ASN A 48 -11.18 2.03 -17.31
N ILE A 49 -12.09 1.06 -17.15
CA ILE A 49 -13.24 1.15 -16.27
C ILE A 49 -13.01 0.35 -14.99
N ILE A 50 -13.52 0.86 -13.86
CA ILE A 50 -13.67 0.07 -12.64
C ILE A 50 -15.06 -0.56 -12.68
N GLN A 51 -15.10 -1.87 -12.96
CA GLN A 51 -16.33 -2.64 -12.85
C GLN A 51 -16.78 -2.74 -11.39
N ASN A 52 -18.10 -2.79 -11.16
CA ASN A 52 -18.69 -2.89 -9.81
C ASN A 52 -18.20 -1.81 -8.83
N SER A 53 -17.95 -0.59 -9.33
CA SER A 53 -17.39 0.53 -8.56
C SER A 53 -18.21 0.93 -7.33
N VAL A 54 -19.51 0.60 -7.31
CA VAL A 54 -20.39 0.80 -6.13
C VAL A 54 -19.84 0.15 -4.85
N THR A 55 -19.08 -0.93 -4.97
CA THR A 55 -18.45 -1.62 -3.83
C THR A 55 -17.35 -0.79 -3.15
N LEU A 56 -16.83 0.24 -3.84
CA LEU A 56 -15.80 1.15 -3.35
C LEU A 56 -16.39 2.41 -2.70
N THR A 57 -17.71 2.53 -2.60
CA THR A 57 -18.39 3.74 -2.07
C THR A 57 -17.87 4.17 -0.70
N GLU A 58 -17.71 3.23 0.25
CA GLU A 58 -17.18 3.55 1.58
C GLU A 58 -15.71 4.02 1.54
N PHE A 59 -14.91 3.50 0.61
CA PHE A 59 -13.54 3.94 0.42
C PHE A 59 -13.48 5.37 -0.15
N TYR A 60 -14.34 5.68 -1.13
CA TYR A 60 -14.45 7.03 -1.66
C TYR A 60 -14.95 8.04 -0.62
N GLU A 61 -15.88 7.63 0.25
CA GLU A 61 -16.32 8.44 1.38
C GLU A 61 -15.15 8.73 2.34
N LYS A 62 -14.31 7.73 2.65
CA LYS A 62 -13.10 7.96 3.47
C LYS A 62 -12.14 8.96 2.83
N LEU A 63 -11.91 8.88 1.51
CA LEU A 63 -11.09 9.87 0.79
C LEU A 63 -11.70 11.27 0.81
N TYR A 64 -13.02 11.37 0.64
CA TYR A 64 -13.75 12.64 0.75
C TYR A 64 -13.62 13.26 2.15
N GLN A 65 -13.83 12.45 3.20
CA GLN A 65 -13.65 12.88 4.59
C GLN A 65 -12.20 13.27 4.89
N LEU A 66 -11.21 12.53 4.38
CA LEU A 66 -9.81 12.90 4.49
C LEU A 66 -9.56 14.29 3.87
N LYS A 67 -10.10 14.56 2.67
CA LYS A 67 -9.95 15.85 1.99
C LYS A 67 -10.61 17.00 2.75
N LYS A 68 -11.79 16.76 3.35
CA LYS A 68 -12.55 17.76 4.12
C LYS A 68 -11.98 18.02 5.51
N LEU A 69 -11.72 16.97 6.26
CA LEU A 69 -11.37 17.03 7.68
C LEU A 69 -9.87 17.09 7.92
N ARG A 70 -9.07 16.55 6.99
CA ARG A 70 -7.61 16.38 7.13
C ARG A 70 -7.24 15.69 8.44
N LYS A 71 -7.97 14.62 8.77
CA LYS A 71 -7.80 13.80 9.96
C LYS A 71 -7.78 12.34 9.56
N ASN A 72 -6.95 11.59 10.27
CA ASN A 72 -6.71 10.15 10.10
C ASN A 72 -6.20 9.79 8.69
N PRO A 73 -5.13 9.01 8.58
CA PRO A 73 -4.69 8.53 7.27
C PRO A 73 -5.70 7.57 6.64
N VAL A 74 -5.75 7.54 5.31
CA VAL A 74 -6.40 6.47 4.53
C VAL A 74 -5.34 5.51 4.04
N HIS A 75 -5.52 4.22 4.32
CA HIS A 75 -4.53 3.17 4.10
C HIS A 75 -4.88 2.36 2.87
N ILE A 76 -3.91 2.18 1.97
CA ILE A 76 -4.06 1.38 0.75
C ILE A 76 -2.95 0.36 0.70
N LEU A 77 -3.27 -0.91 0.47
CA LEU A 77 -2.31 -1.99 0.24
C LEU A 77 -2.42 -2.51 -1.19
N GLN A 78 -1.37 -2.34 -2.00
CA GLN A 78 -1.28 -2.99 -3.31
C GLN A 78 -0.34 -4.19 -3.24
N ILE A 79 -0.87 -5.36 -3.62
CA ILE A 79 -0.18 -6.65 -3.66
C ILE A 79 0.01 -7.03 -5.13
N GLY A 80 1.21 -7.48 -5.52
CA GLY A 80 1.41 -7.95 -6.89
C GLY A 80 2.68 -8.71 -7.16
N ASP A 81 3.15 -8.65 -8.40
CA ASP A 81 4.33 -9.37 -8.88
C ASP A 81 5.56 -8.45 -8.98
N SER A 82 6.42 -8.68 -9.99
CA SER A 82 7.58 -7.84 -10.31
C SER A 82 7.21 -6.38 -10.60
N HIS A 83 6.03 -6.09 -11.15
CA HIS A 83 5.61 -4.72 -11.47
C HIS A 83 5.36 -3.90 -10.21
N ILE A 84 4.81 -4.53 -9.18
CA ILE A 84 4.58 -3.90 -7.88
C ILE A 84 5.89 -3.87 -7.07
N GLN A 85 6.73 -4.90 -7.17
CA GLN A 85 8.06 -4.90 -6.53
C GLN A 85 8.94 -3.74 -7.03
N ALA A 86 8.93 -3.48 -8.34
CA ALA A 86 9.70 -2.40 -8.96
C ALA A 86 9.21 -1.00 -8.55
N ASP A 87 7.97 -0.90 -8.08
CA ASP A 87 7.33 0.32 -7.58
C ASP A 87 7.25 1.48 -8.59
N ILE A 88 7.27 1.19 -9.90
CA ILE A 88 7.10 2.21 -10.95
C ILE A 88 5.62 2.60 -11.05
N LEU A 89 4.75 1.62 -11.29
CA LEU A 89 3.30 1.81 -11.38
C LEU A 89 2.73 2.22 -10.01
N SER A 90 2.92 1.38 -8.99
CA SER A 90 2.44 1.62 -7.63
C SER A 90 3.02 2.90 -7.03
N GLY A 91 4.29 3.22 -7.31
CA GLY A 91 4.91 4.46 -6.87
C GLY A 91 4.32 5.70 -7.54
N THR A 92 3.92 5.60 -8.80
CA THR A 92 3.19 6.67 -9.51
C THR A 92 1.80 6.87 -8.91
N VAL A 93 1.04 5.79 -8.69
CA VAL A 93 -0.28 5.84 -8.05
C VAL A 93 -0.18 6.43 -6.63
N ARG A 94 0.77 5.94 -5.81
CA ARG A 94 1.07 6.52 -4.49
C ARG A 94 1.31 8.02 -4.59
N LYS A 95 2.21 8.44 -5.49
CA LYS A 95 2.56 9.86 -5.65
C LYS A 95 1.33 10.70 -5.97
N LEU A 96 0.54 10.30 -6.95
CA LEU A 96 -0.64 11.07 -7.39
C LEU A 96 -1.70 11.16 -6.29
N LEU A 97 -1.98 10.06 -5.59
CA LEU A 97 -2.91 10.07 -4.47
C LEU A 97 -2.41 10.92 -3.30
N GLN A 98 -1.10 10.89 -3.01
CA GLN A 98 -0.52 11.69 -1.93
C GLN A 98 -0.43 13.18 -2.26
N LEU A 99 -0.27 13.54 -3.53
CA LEU A 99 -0.35 14.93 -3.96
C LEU A 99 -1.78 15.49 -3.80
N GLU A 100 -2.80 14.67 -4.07
CA GLU A 100 -4.20 15.07 -3.99
C GLU A 100 -4.76 15.07 -2.55
N PHE A 101 -4.50 14.00 -1.80
CA PHE A 101 -5.14 13.75 -0.51
C PHE A 101 -4.20 13.96 0.69
N GLY A 102 -2.93 14.30 0.45
CA GLY A 102 -1.89 14.47 1.46
C GLY A 102 -1.00 13.23 1.64
N ASN A 103 0.20 13.44 2.17
CA ASN A 103 1.23 12.41 2.33
C ASN A 103 1.38 12.00 3.81
N ALA A 104 0.86 10.82 4.17
CA ALA A 104 0.95 10.25 5.52
C ALA A 104 2.24 9.43 5.78
N GLY A 105 3.13 9.33 4.78
CA GLY A 105 4.39 8.60 4.88
C GLY A 105 4.66 7.72 3.67
N ARG A 106 5.79 7.02 3.72
CA ARG A 106 6.19 6.10 2.63
C ARG A 106 5.42 4.78 2.65
N GLY A 107 4.89 4.38 3.81
CA GLY A 107 4.22 3.10 3.97
C GLY A 107 5.20 1.94 4.06
N LEU A 108 4.75 0.76 3.62
CA LEU A 108 5.53 -0.47 3.71
C LEU A 108 6.73 -0.43 2.76
N ILE A 109 7.86 -0.87 3.27
CA ILE A 109 9.12 -1.05 2.54
C ILE A 109 9.75 -2.40 2.89
N PHE A 110 10.62 -2.86 1.99
CA PHE A 110 11.51 -3.98 2.22
C PHE A 110 12.92 -3.62 1.72
N PRO A 111 14.00 -3.92 2.46
CA PRO A 111 15.37 -3.59 2.08
C PRO A 111 15.88 -4.50 0.95
N GLY A 112 15.34 -4.32 -0.27
CA GLY A 112 15.57 -5.20 -1.41
C GLY A 112 17.03 -5.38 -1.80
N ARG A 113 17.86 -4.32 -1.74
CA ARG A 113 19.31 -4.44 -2.02
C ARG A 113 20.04 -5.31 -1.01
N VAL A 114 19.66 -5.26 0.27
CA VAL A 114 20.20 -6.18 1.29
C VAL A 114 19.79 -7.63 0.97
N GLY A 115 18.55 -7.83 0.52
CA GLY A 115 18.05 -9.11 0.02
C GLY A 115 18.52 -9.48 -1.40
N ARG A 116 19.48 -8.75 -1.99
CA ARG A 116 20.02 -8.97 -3.35
C ARG A 116 18.95 -9.00 -4.45
N THR A 117 18.00 -8.07 -4.39
CA THR A 117 16.91 -7.94 -5.36
C THR A 117 16.59 -6.48 -5.68
N ASN A 118 15.58 -6.26 -6.53
CA ASN A 118 15.08 -4.94 -6.88
C ASN A 118 14.43 -4.29 -5.64
N GLU A 119 14.66 -2.98 -5.50
CA GLU A 119 14.01 -2.12 -4.51
C GLU A 119 13.39 -0.90 -5.19
N SER A 120 12.37 -0.31 -4.56
CA SER A 120 11.74 0.93 -5.02
C SER A 120 12.75 2.08 -5.08
N GLY A 121 12.68 2.92 -6.12
CA GLY A 121 13.53 4.12 -6.25
C GLY A 121 13.36 5.16 -5.13
N THR A 122 12.28 5.07 -4.35
CA THR A 122 12.02 5.95 -3.19
C THR A 122 12.75 5.53 -1.92
N ILE A 123 13.44 4.39 -1.92
CA ILE A 123 14.30 3.96 -0.83
C ILE A 123 15.67 3.54 -1.36
N THR A 124 16.63 3.47 -0.45
CA THR A 124 17.91 2.84 -0.69
C THR A 124 18.35 2.12 0.56
N SER A 125 18.64 0.84 0.41
CA SER A 125 19.12 -0.02 1.48
C SER A 125 20.54 -0.54 1.19
N SER A 126 21.33 -0.69 2.24
CA SER A 126 22.64 -1.36 2.19
C SER A 126 22.94 -2.01 3.54
N SER A 127 23.93 -2.91 3.59
CA SER A 127 24.33 -3.61 4.81
C SER A 127 25.85 -3.63 4.95
N SER A 128 26.34 -3.75 6.19
CA SER A 128 27.76 -3.99 6.48
C SER A 128 28.16 -5.46 6.32
N GLY A 129 27.20 -6.39 6.37
CA GLY A 129 27.42 -7.83 6.26
C GLY A 129 26.43 -8.51 5.31
N LEU A 130 26.62 -9.82 5.12
CA LEU A 130 25.71 -10.63 4.32
C LEU A 130 24.44 -10.97 5.11
N TRP A 131 23.34 -11.09 4.38
CA TRP A 131 22.06 -11.53 4.88
C TRP A 131 21.57 -12.69 4.01
N ASP A 132 21.09 -13.75 4.67
CA ASP A 132 20.30 -14.76 3.99
C ASP A 132 18.99 -14.14 3.54
N ALA A 133 18.50 -14.56 2.38
CA ALA A 133 17.34 -13.96 1.77
C ALA A 133 16.49 -15.02 1.08
N LYS A 134 15.18 -14.97 1.30
CA LYS A 134 14.21 -15.81 0.60
C LYS A 134 13.19 -14.94 -0.12
N ARG A 135 12.93 -15.26 -1.38
CA ARG A 135 11.87 -14.66 -2.20
C ARG A 135 10.63 -15.55 -2.16
N ILE A 136 9.43 -14.97 -2.24
CA ILE A 136 8.16 -15.71 -2.17
C ILE A 136 8.04 -16.86 -3.18
N ILE A 137 8.73 -16.77 -4.33
CA ILE A 137 8.68 -17.82 -5.38
C ILE A 137 9.43 -19.11 -5.00
N TYR A 138 10.32 -19.08 -4.01
CA TYR A 138 11.15 -20.23 -3.63
C TYR A 138 10.52 -21.00 -2.48
N THR A 139 9.35 -21.58 -2.71
CA THR A 139 8.52 -22.13 -1.64
C THR A 139 9.16 -23.33 -0.92
N ASN A 140 10.02 -24.09 -1.62
CA ASN A 140 10.77 -25.23 -1.08
C ASN A 140 12.04 -24.86 -0.29
N GLN A 141 12.43 -23.58 -0.22
CA GLN A 141 13.62 -23.15 0.52
C GLN A 141 13.28 -22.87 2.00
N PRO A 142 14.25 -23.01 2.92
CA PRO A 142 14.06 -22.61 4.32
C PRO A 142 13.82 -21.10 4.44
N LEU A 143 13.28 -20.67 5.59
CA LEU A 143 12.79 -19.33 5.96
C LEU A 143 11.29 -19.07 5.67
N PRO A 144 10.57 -18.47 6.62
CA PRO A 144 9.20 -18.00 6.40
C PRO A 144 9.18 -16.82 5.42
N ILE A 145 8.01 -16.51 4.84
CA ILE A 145 7.76 -15.31 4.03
C ILE A 145 6.66 -14.51 4.71
N GLY A 146 6.93 -13.23 4.99
CA GLY A 146 5.96 -12.29 5.54
C GLY A 146 5.56 -11.21 4.53
N ILE A 147 5.08 -10.08 5.07
CA ILE A 147 4.38 -9.01 4.34
C ILE A 147 5.16 -8.40 3.17
N GLY A 148 6.49 -8.44 3.19
CA GLY A 148 7.34 -7.92 2.12
C GLY A 148 7.41 -8.81 0.88
N ALA A 149 6.70 -9.94 0.84
CA ALA A 149 6.84 -11.00 -0.16
C ALA A 149 8.28 -11.55 -0.29
N MET A 150 9.09 -11.28 0.74
CA MET A 150 10.50 -11.60 0.87
C MET A 150 10.86 -11.60 2.35
N THR A 151 11.95 -12.26 2.68
CA THR A 151 12.49 -12.31 4.04
C THR A 151 14.00 -12.17 3.95
N ILE A 152 14.59 -11.43 4.89
CA ILE A 152 16.04 -11.46 5.13
C ILE A 152 16.32 -11.92 6.55
N GLN A 153 17.40 -12.67 6.74
CA GLN A 153 17.85 -13.16 8.04
C GLN A 153 19.35 -12.95 8.21
N THR A 154 19.79 -12.72 9.45
CA THR A 154 21.21 -12.81 9.82
C THR A 154 21.36 -13.51 11.16
N GLU A 155 22.37 -14.39 11.26
CA GLU A 155 22.84 -14.97 12.53
C GLU A 155 24.05 -14.21 13.10
N GLN A 156 24.41 -13.08 12.49
CA GLN A 156 25.52 -12.24 12.94
C GLN A 156 24.99 -11.08 13.79
N ALA A 157 25.36 -11.07 15.06
CA ALA A 157 25.18 -9.90 15.92
C ALA A 157 26.04 -8.72 15.43
N GLY A 158 25.53 -7.49 15.57
CA GLY A 158 26.19 -6.27 15.13
C GLY A 158 26.07 -5.97 13.63
N ASN A 159 25.46 -6.86 12.84
CA ASN A 159 25.16 -6.62 11.43
C ASN A 159 24.17 -5.45 11.27
N THR A 160 24.26 -4.74 10.15
CA THR A 160 23.51 -3.49 9.97
C THR A 160 22.67 -3.47 8.71
N ILE A 161 21.56 -2.72 8.74
CA ILE A 161 20.85 -2.26 7.56
C ILE A 161 20.84 -0.73 7.62
N LYS A 162 21.53 -0.10 6.68
CA LYS A 162 21.41 1.34 6.45
C LYS A 162 20.26 1.57 5.49
N LEU A 163 19.28 2.34 5.93
CA LEU A 163 18.09 2.68 5.19
C LEU A 163 18.07 4.19 4.96
N ARG A 164 17.82 4.61 3.72
CA ARG A 164 17.54 6.00 3.36
C ARG A 164 16.24 6.05 2.56
N VAL A 165 15.37 7.01 2.86
CA VAL A 165 14.29 7.39 1.95
C VAL A 165 14.84 8.46 1.00
N ASN A 166 14.65 8.23 -0.30
CA ASN A 166 15.14 9.14 -1.31
C ASN A 166 14.09 10.25 -1.53
N PRO A 167 14.45 11.52 -1.31
CA PRO A 167 13.52 12.61 -1.58
C PRO A 167 13.27 12.70 -3.09
N GLY A 168 11.99 12.62 -3.47
CA GLY A 168 11.52 12.95 -4.82
C GLY A 168 10.74 14.25 -4.78
N GLU A 169 9.62 14.30 -5.50
CA GLU A 169 8.63 15.39 -5.39
C GLU A 169 7.91 15.41 -4.02
N LEU A 170 7.94 14.29 -3.28
CA LEU A 170 7.32 14.14 -1.96
C LEU A 170 8.39 13.88 -0.89
N ASN A 171 8.20 14.50 0.29
CA ASN A 171 9.04 14.24 1.45
C ASN A 171 8.55 12.99 2.20
N TYR A 172 9.38 11.96 2.21
CA TYR A 172 9.12 10.69 2.90
C TYR A 172 9.83 10.56 4.25
N SER A 173 10.31 11.66 4.83
CA SER A 173 10.84 11.66 6.20
C SER A 173 9.78 11.10 7.16
N PHE A 174 10.23 10.31 8.12
CA PHE A 174 9.37 9.53 9.01
C PHE A 174 9.77 9.75 10.47
N ASN A 175 8.82 9.58 11.38
CA ASN A 175 9.03 9.63 12.82
C ASN A 175 8.35 8.46 13.55
N LYS A 176 7.78 7.51 12.81
CA LYS A 176 7.24 6.27 13.34
C LYS A 176 7.67 5.12 12.43
N MET A 177 8.20 4.08 13.06
CA MET A 177 8.59 2.84 12.38
C MET A 177 7.84 1.67 13.00
N THR A 178 7.28 0.80 12.15
CA THR A 178 6.77 -0.50 12.58
C THR A 178 7.58 -1.59 11.90
N PHE A 179 8.19 -2.47 12.69
CA PHE A 179 8.94 -3.63 12.20
C PHE A 179 8.02 -4.84 12.21
N LEU A 180 7.97 -5.56 11.10
CA LEU A 180 7.40 -6.90 11.01
C LEU A 180 8.57 -7.87 10.89
N PHE A 181 8.77 -8.68 11.92
CA PHE A 181 9.96 -9.52 12.08
C PHE A 181 9.61 -10.74 12.91
N GLU A 182 10.43 -11.79 12.86
CA GLU A 182 10.28 -12.89 13.81
C GLU A 182 10.61 -12.38 15.21
N LYS A 183 9.66 -12.47 16.13
CA LYS A 183 9.77 -11.89 17.47
C LYS A 183 9.60 -12.98 18.52
N ASP A 184 10.71 -13.63 18.82
CA ASP A 184 10.82 -14.64 19.87
C ASP A 184 12.13 -14.50 20.66
N LEU A 185 12.33 -15.30 21.70
CA LEU A 185 13.54 -15.22 22.53
C LEU A 185 14.86 -15.51 21.77
N SER A 186 14.78 -16.12 20.57
CA SER A 186 15.93 -16.33 19.69
C SER A 186 16.29 -15.10 18.86
N SER A 187 15.41 -14.10 18.82
CA SER A 187 15.52 -12.94 17.94
C SER A 187 16.41 -11.84 18.55
N TYR A 188 17.41 -11.33 17.84
CA TYR A 188 18.23 -10.20 18.28
C TYR A 188 17.36 -8.96 18.51
N ASN A 189 17.83 -8.09 19.40
CA ASN A 189 17.32 -6.72 19.45
C ASN A 189 17.79 -5.95 18.21
N LEU A 190 17.08 -4.89 17.86
CA LEU A 190 17.46 -3.97 16.80
C LEU A 190 17.57 -2.56 17.37
N VAL A 191 18.78 -2.02 17.29
CA VAL A 191 19.11 -0.64 17.68
C VAL A 191 18.91 0.26 16.48
N ILE A 192 18.17 1.34 16.65
CA ILE A 192 17.91 2.30 15.59
C ILE A 192 18.75 3.54 15.87
N LYS A 193 19.61 3.89 14.92
CA LYS A 193 20.46 5.07 14.96
C LYS A 193 20.11 6.06 13.87
N ASP A 194 20.28 7.34 14.15
CA ASP A 194 20.15 8.41 13.17
C ASP A 194 21.41 8.57 12.29
N SER A 195 21.44 9.63 11.47
CA SER A 195 22.54 9.89 10.53
C SER A 195 23.87 10.27 11.19
N ILE A 196 23.88 10.68 12.46
CA ILE A 196 25.11 10.97 13.21
C ILE A 196 25.53 9.80 14.12
N GLY A 197 24.78 8.70 14.09
CA GLY A 197 25.05 7.51 14.89
C GLY A 197 24.45 7.55 16.29
N GLN A 198 23.63 8.55 16.62
CA GLN A 198 22.93 8.59 17.90
C GLN A 198 21.87 7.50 17.93
N GLN A 199 21.84 6.71 19.00
CA GLN A 199 20.80 5.71 19.23
C GLN A 199 19.52 6.41 19.67
N ILE A 200 18.44 6.23 18.91
CA ILE A 200 17.18 6.97 19.08
C ILE A 200 15.99 6.09 19.42
N ALA A 201 16.09 4.77 19.16
CA ALA A 201 15.06 3.80 19.49
C ALA A 201 15.62 2.37 19.52
N TYR A 202 14.84 1.47 20.12
CA TYR A 202 15.16 0.05 20.24
C TYR A 202 13.90 -0.79 20.03
N VAL A 203 14.04 -1.92 19.34
CA VAL A 203 12.99 -2.96 19.25
C VAL A 203 13.59 -4.34 19.52
N GLY A 204 12.77 -5.32 19.89
CA GLY A 204 13.23 -6.67 20.16
C GLY A 204 12.16 -7.56 20.79
N PRO A 205 12.47 -8.82 21.10
CA PRO A 205 11.48 -9.78 21.58
C PRO A 205 10.99 -9.54 23.01
N TYR A 206 11.66 -8.69 23.77
CA TYR A 206 11.32 -8.40 25.17
C TYR A 206 10.39 -7.20 25.34
N THR A 207 9.82 -6.68 24.26
CA THR A 207 8.84 -5.59 24.28
C THR A 207 7.41 -6.13 24.31
N PHE A 208 6.51 -5.47 25.04
CA PHE A 208 5.13 -5.93 25.31
C PHE A 208 4.15 -5.87 24.12
N GLU A 209 4.61 -5.64 22.89
CA GLU A 209 3.72 -5.52 21.73
C GLU A 209 3.27 -6.88 21.19
N THR A 210 2.31 -6.83 20.26
CA THR A 210 1.82 -7.95 19.45
C THR A 210 2.95 -8.88 18.95
N PRO A 211 2.71 -10.20 18.87
CA PRO A 211 3.68 -11.14 18.32
C PRO A 211 4.17 -10.71 16.93
N ASN A 212 5.45 -10.92 16.65
CA ASN A 212 6.12 -10.61 15.37
C ASN A 212 6.14 -9.13 14.94
N ILE A 213 5.80 -8.20 15.84
CA ILE A 213 5.73 -6.78 15.53
C ILE A 213 6.34 -5.94 16.65
N SER A 214 7.03 -4.87 16.26
CA SER A 214 7.41 -3.78 17.18
C SER A 214 7.19 -2.41 16.57
N ARG A 215 6.74 -1.46 17.39
CA ARG A 215 6.37 -0.10 16.97
C ARG A 215 7.15 0.91 17.78
N VAL A 216 7.80 1.84 17.10
CA VAL A 216 8.57 2.91 17.75
C VAL A 216 8.22 4.26 17.18
N TRP A 217 8.06 5.23 18.10
CA TRP A 217 8.02 6.65 17.78
C TRP A 217 9.41 7.22 18.01
N LEU A 218 9.94 7.85 16.99
CA LEU A 218 11.24 8.49 17.02
C LEU A 218 11.09 9.89 17.64
N PRO A 219 12.12 10.38 18.36
CA PRO A 219 12.07 11.70 19.00
C PRO A 219 11.93 12.85 18.01
N TYR A 220 12.32 12.65 16.75
CA TYR A 220 12.22 13.61 15.66
C TYR A 220 12.10 12.89 14.30
N SER A 221 11.72 13.64 13.27
CA SER A 221 11.63 13.08 11.92
C SER A 221 13.01 12.92 11.28
N ILE A 222 13.26 11.78 10.68
CA ILE A 222 14.50 11.43 9.99
C ILE A 222 14.21 10.94 8.57
N SER A 223 15.23 11.00 7.70
CA SER A 223 15.18 10.44 6.33
C SER A 223 16.18 9.30 6.13
N GLN A 224 16.95 8.97 7.16
CA GLN A 224 17.93 7.88 7.15
C GLN A 224 17.99 7.28 8.55
N ALA A 225 18.06 5.95 8.61
CA ALA A 225 18.31 5.21 9.83
C ALA A 225 19.36 4.12 9.58
N GLU A 226 20.21 3.86 10.56
CA GLU A 226 20.98 2.61 10.65
C GLU A 226 20.30 1.68 11.66
N LEU A 227 19.98 0.47 11.22
CA LEU A 227 19.37 -0.58 12.02
C LEU A 227 20.47 -1.59 12.34
N GLN A 228 20.84 -1.75 13.60
CA GLN A 228 21.92 -2.65 14.01
C GLN A 228 21.39 -3.78 14.88
N THR A 229 21.70 -5.03 14.54
CA THR A 229 21.35 -6.17 15.38
C THR A 229 22.20 -6.16 16.67
N LEU A 230 21.58 -6.46 17.80
CA LEU A 230 22.22 -6.51 19.10
C LEU A 230 21.82 -7.78 19.83
N GLN A 231 22.80 -8.62 20.13
CA GLN A 231 22.65 -9.77 21.01
C GLN A 231 22.76 -9.30 22.46
N SER A 232 21.62 -9.18 23.15
CA SER A 232 21.56 -8.81 24.56
C SER A 232 21.53 -10.02 25.50
N THR A 233 21.20 -11.20 24.99
CA THR A 233 21.19 -12.47 25.75
C THR A 233 21.81 -13.60 24.92
N ASN A 234 22.32 -14.63 25.58
CA ASN A 234 22.90 -15.82 24.93
C ASN A 234 21.85 -16.71 24.22
N LEU A 235 20.56 -16.54 24.54
CA LEU A 235 19.44 -17.23 23.88
C LEU A 235 19.21 -16.71 22.46
N GLN A 236 19.56 -15.46 22.18
CA GLN A 236 19.37 -14.87 20.86
C GLN A 236 20.41 -15.39 19.87
N LYS A 237 19.95 -15.80 18.69
CA LYS A 237 20.75 -16.44 17.62
C LYS A 237 20.60 -15.76 16.27
N GLN A 238 19.50 -15.04 16.01
CA GLN A 238 19.18 -14.59 14.66
C GLN A 238 18.36 -13.30 14.66
N PHE A 239 18.27 -12.61 13.53
CA PHE A 239 17.21 -11.62 13.27
C PHE A 239 16.59 -11.83 11.89
N THR A 240 15.30 -12.16 11.84
CA THR A 240 14.51 -12.38 10.61
C THR A 240 13.56 -11.22 10.37
N LEU A 241 13.74 -10.45 9.29
CA LEU A 241 12.90 -9.31 8.93
C LEU A 241 11.95 -9.64 7.77
N TYR A 242 10.67 -9.29 7.94
CA TYR A 242 9.61 -9.42 6.93
C TYR A 242 9.26 -8.10 6.24
N GLY A 243 9.45 -6.97 6.91
CA GLY A 243 9.14 -5.65 6.35
C GLY A 243 9.23 -4.54 7.39
N ILE A 244 9.24 -3.30 6.92
CA ILE A 244 9.23 -2.11 7.76
C ILE A 244 8.17 -1.15 7.23
N ASN A 245 7.29 -0.65 8.09
CA ASN A 245 6.35 0.42 7.75
C ASN A 245 6.89 1.77 8.25
N LEU A 246 6.87 2.78 7.38
CA LEU A 246 7.36 4.13 7.67
C LEU A 246 6.22 5.15 7.60
N GLU A 247 5.96 5.81 8.73
CA GLU A 247 4.89 6.80 8.90
C GLU A 247 5.46 8.14 9.39
N ASN A 248 4.78 9.24 9.07
CA ASN A 248 5.19 10.59 9.44
C ASN A 248 4.22 11.30 10.41
N GLY A 249 3.16 10.61 10.84
CA GLY A 249 2.13 11.13 11.75
C GLY A 249 1.19 12.19 11.16
N LYS A 250 1.31 12.53 9.87
CA LYS A 250 0.46 13.50 9.20
C LYS A 250 -0.79 12.83 8.61
N PRO A 251 -1.91 13.56 8.49
CA PRO A 251 -3.05 13.09 7.70
C PRO A 251 -2.65 12.96 6.22
N GLY A 252 -3.28 12.02 5.52
CA GLY A 252 -3.04 11.78 4.10
C GLY A 252 -3.27 10.34 3.69
N VAL A 253 -2.82 9.99 2.50
CA VAL A 253 -2.79 8.60 2.04
C VAL A 253 -1.49 7.94 2.50
N LEU A 254 -1.62 6.79 3.16
CA LEU A 254 -0.53 5.87 3.43
C LEU A 254 -0.65 4.69 2.46
N TYR A 255 0.26 4.63 1.48
CA TYR A 255 0.21 3.65 0.40
C TYR A 255 1.30 2.60 0.57
N HIS A 256 0.89 1.38 0.87
CA HIS A 256 1.74 0.20 1.00
C HIS A 256 1.76 -0.54 -0.34
N SER A 257 2.96 -0.92 -0.78
CA SER A 257 3.17 -1.71 -2.00
C SER A 257 4.04 -2.90 -1.66
N THR A 258 3.59 -4.11 -1.98
CA THR A 258 4.36 -5.34 -1.81
C THR A 258 4.22 -6.23 -3.04
N GLY A 259 5.34 -6.68 -3.57
CA GLY A 259 5.36 -7.50 -4.78
C GLY A 259 6.51 -8.47 -4.75
N GLY A 260 6.26 -9.67 -5.27
CA GLY A 260 7.29 -10.67 -5.48
C GLY A 260 7.58 -10.83 -6.97
N ASN A 261 8.82 -10.59 -7.39
CA ASN A 261 9.22 -10.83 -8.77
C ASN A 261 9.00 -12.32 -9.13
N GLY A 262 8.22 -12.56 -10.20
CA GLY A 262 7.78 -13.89 -10.62
C GLY A 262 6.66 -14.48 -9.76
N ALA A 263 6.09 -13.73 -8.82
CA ALA A 263 5.04 -14.21 -7.95
C ALA A 263 3.75 -14.51 -8.72
N LYS A 264 3.04 -15.49 -8.20
CA LYS A 264 1.73 -15.96 -8.61
C LYS A 264 0.87 -16.01 -7.36
N VAL A 265 -0.44 -16.07 -7.53
CA VAL A 265 -1.40 -16.19 -6.42
C VAL A 265 -1.02 -17.34 -5.49
N LYS A 266 -0.71 -18.53 -6.02
CA LYS A 266 -0.30 -19.70 -5.21
C LYS A 266 0.87 -19.41 -4.25
N HIS A 267 1.83 -18.58 -4.66
CA HIS A 267 2.99 -18.27 -3.82
C HIS A 267 2.59 -17.43 -2.59
N TYR A 268 1.56 -16.58 -2.73
CA TYR A 268 1.00 -15.84 -1.60
C TYR A 268 0.18 -16.70 -0.65
N ILE A 269 -0.50 -17.74 -1.17
CA ILE A 269 -1.21 -18.72 -0.33
C ILE A 269 -0.20 -19.54 0.50
N GLU A 270 0.92 -19.95 -0.11
CA GLU A 270 1.98 -20.71 0.57
C GLU A 270 2.73 -19.86 1.63
N ALA A 271 2.74 -18.54 1.47
CA ALA A 271 3.30 -17.60 2.45
C ALA A 271 2.33 -17.38 3.62
N THR A 272 2.22 -18.37 4.51
CA THR A 272 1.21 -18.40 5.58
C THR A 272 1.17 -17.16 6.50
N ALA A 273 2.31 -16.49 6.72
CA ALA A 273 2.37 -15.27 7.52
C ALA A 273 1.94 -14.01 6.75
N PHE A 274 1.88 -14.04 5.42
CA PHE A 274 1.62 -12.87 4.58
C PHE A 274 0.24 -12.28 4.85
N ALA A 275 -0.81 -13.10 4.67
CA ALA A 275 -2.19 -12.63 4.81
C ALA A 275 -2.47 -12.16 6.24
N GLU A 276 -1.96 -12.85 7.27
CA GLU A 276 -2.13 -12.41 8.65
C GLU A 276 -1.49 -11.04 8.90
N GLN A 277 -0.25 -10.83 8.44
CA GLN A 277 0.48 -9.58 8.66
C GLN A 277 -0.16 -8.36 7.98
N THR A 278 -1.04 -8.55 6.99
CA THR A 278 -1.75 -7.43 6.35
C THR A 278 -2.63 -6.65 7.32
N LYS A 279 -3.16 -7.29 8.39
CA LYS A 279 -3.99 -6.63 9.41
C LYS A 279 -3.26 -5.48 10.11
N GLU A 280 -1.93 -5.59 10.21
CA GLU A 280 -1.06 -4.59 10.85
C GLU A 280 -0.96 -3.29 10.06
N LEU A 281 -1.27 -3.35 8.76
CA LEU A 281 -1.34 -2.18 7.89
C LEU A 281 -2.72 -1.52 7.93
N SER A 282 -3.73 -2.20 8.49
CA SER A 282 -5.12 -1.73 8.62
C SER A 282 -5.66 -1.07 7.33
N PRO A 283 -5.57 -1.74 6.16
CA PRO A 283 -5.94 -1.17 4.88
C PRO A 283 -7.45 -0.85 4.81
N ASP A 284 -7.78 0.30 4.23
CA ASP A 284 -9.13 0.66 3.80
C ASP A 284 -9.44 0.09 2.41
N LEU A 285 -8.41 -0.10 1.59
CA LEU A 285 -8.46 -0.71 0.26
C LEU A 285 -7.28 -1.67 0.08
N ILE A 286 -7.58 -2.89 -0.38
CA ILE A 286 -6.60 -3.85 -0.88
C ILE A 286 -6.73 -3.96 -2.40
N ILE A 287 -5.64 -3.69 -3.11
CA ILE A 287 -5.53 -3.81 -4.56
C ILE A 287 -4.72 -5.06 -4.88
N ILE A 288 -5.26 -5.97 -5.68
CA ILE A 288 -4.59 -7.19 -6.12
C ILE A 288 -4.22 -7.05 -7.60
N SER A 289 -2.92 -6.96 -7.86
CA SER A 289 -2.30 -6.82 -9.18
C SER A 289 -1.43 -8.03 -9.49
N LEU A 290 -2.09 -9.17 -9.67
CA LEU A 290 -1.50 -10.47 -10.02
C LEU A 290 -2.13 -11.00 -11.32
N GLY A 291 -1.59 -12.08 -11.87
CA GLY A 291 -2.10 -12.70 -13.10
C GLY A 291 -1.12 -12.63 -14.27
N THR A 292 -0.10 -11.78 -14.25
CA THR A 292 0.89 -11.69 -15.34
C THR A 292 1.64 -13.01 -15.51
N ASN A 293 2.17 -13.56 -14.41
CA ASN A 293 2.97 -14.79 -14.45
C ASN A 293 2.12 -16.03 -14.71
N GLU A 294 0.83 -16.00 -14.33
CA GLU A 294 -0.16 -17.00 -14.68
C GLU A 294 -0.51 -16.95 -16.17
N ALA A 295 -0.73 -15.76 -16.72
CA ALA A 295 -1.06 -15.55 -18.13
C ALA A 295 0.09 -15.93 -19.08
N ILE A 296 1.35 -15.83 -18.65
CA ILE A 296 2.52 -16.29 -19.43
C ILE A 296 2.44 -17.78 -19.77
N GLU A 297 1.73 -18.58 -18.96
CA GLU A 297 1.55 -20.02 -19.21
C GLU A 297 0.45 -20.33 -20.23
N TYR A 298 -0.23 -19.32 -20.78
CA TYR A 298 -1.25 -19.48 -21.80
C TYR A 298 -0.74 -20.30 -23.02
N PRO A 299 -1.55 -21.24 -23.56
CA PRO A 299 -2.94 -21.55 -23.19
C PRO A 299 -3.10 -22.49 -21.98
N TYR A 300 -2.02 -22.94 -21.37
CA TYR A 300 -1.99 -23.92 -20.29
C TYR A 300 -1.93 -23.26 -18.90
N VAL A 301 -2.85 -22.33 -18.64
CA VAL A 301 -3.01 -21.70 -17.32
C VAL A 301 -3.40 -22.78 -16.29
N ASP A 302 -2.89 -22.68 -15.06
CA ASP A 302 -3.28 -23.59 -13.97
C ASP A 302 -4.82 -23.57 -13.82
N PRO A 303 -5.51 -24.71 -14.01
CA PRO A 303 -6.97 -24.75 -13.93
C PRO A 303 -7.50 -24.38 -12.55
N ARG A 304 -6.65 -24.38 -11.52
CA ARG A 304 -6.99 -23.97 -10.15
C ARG A 304 -6.79 -22.48 -9.90
N PHE A 305 -6.43 -21.68 -10.92
CA PHE A 305 -6.14 -20.26 -10.74
C PHE A 305 -7.29 -19.50 -10.05
N THR A 306 -8.53 -19.72 -10.49
CA THR A 306 -9.71 -19.09 -9.88
C THR A 306 -9.87 -19.50 -8.42
N ASP A 307 -9.79 -20.80 -8.11
CA ASP A 307 -9.88 -21.31 -6.73
C ASP A 307 -8.74 -20.77 -5.85
N GLN A 308 -7.53 -20.64 -6.39
CA GLN A 308 -6.39 -20.04 -5.71
C GLN A 308 -6.66 -18.56 -5.41
N LEU A 309 -7.20 -17.81 -6.37
CA LEU A 309 -7.54 -16.40 -6.20
C LEU A 309 -8.61 -16.20 -5.13
N ASP A 310 -9.67 -17.01 -5.16
CA ASP A 310 -10.72 -17.01 -4.14
C ASP A 310 -10.19 -17.36 -2.76
N THR A 311 -9.31 -18.36 -2.67
CA THR A 311 -8.65 -18.76 -1.42
C THR A 311 -7.82 -17.59 -0.86
N PHE A 312 -7.00 -16.95 -1.69
CA PHE A 312 -6.16 -15.85 -1.26
C PHE A 312 -6.98 -14.62 -0.84
N ILE A 313 -8.02 -14.25 -1.60
CA ILE A 313 -8.93 -13.17 -1.24
C ILE A 313 -9.65 -13.49 0.08
N SER A 314 -10.06 -14.73 0.29
CA SER A 314 -10.71 -15.16 1.54
C SER A 314 -9.78 -15.01 2.75
N GLN A 315 -8.51 -15.39 2.61
CA GLN A 315 -7.50 -15.18 3.66
C GLN A 315 -7.30 -13.68 3.96
N LEU A 316 -7.24 -12.83 2.93
CA LEU A 316 -7.12 -11.38 3.12
C LEU A 316 -8.36 -10.79 3.80
N LYS A 317 -9.57 -11.21 3.41
CA LYS A 317 -10.83 -10.77 4.04
C LYS A 317 -10.93 -11.19 5.50
N GLN A 318 -10.48 -12.39 5.85
CA GLN A 318 -10.46 -12.86 7.22
C GLN A 318 -9.65 -11.94 8.15
N HIS A 319 -8.53 -11.41 7.64
CA HIS A 319 -7.65 -10.53 8.41
C HIS A 319 -7.98 -9.04 8.25
N ASN A 320 -8.74 -8.65 7.23
CA ASN A 320 -9.12 -7.26 6.94
C ASN A 320 -10.61 -7.15 6.57
N PRO A 321 -11.53 -7.45 7.50
CA PRO A 321 -12.96 -7.56 7.20
C PRO A 321 -13.61 -6.24 6.75
N LEU A 322 -12.98 -5.10 7.06
CA LEU A 322 -13.47 -3.77 6.70
C LEU A 322 -12.84 -3.21 5.41
N ALA A 323 -11.82 -3.87 4.86
CA ALA A 323 -11.15 -3.41 3.66
C ALA A 323 -12.04 -3.63 2.43
N LYS A 324 -12.04 -2.67 1.52
CA LYS A 324 -12.56 -2.87 0.16
C LYS A 324 -11.51 -3.53 -0.71
N PHE A 325 -11.93 -4.18 -1.79
CA PHE A 325 -11.05 -4.93 -2.67
C PHE A 325 -11.18 -4.42 -4.11
N LEU A 326 -10.05 -4.28 -4.79
CA LEU A 326 -9.97 -3.96 -6.20
C LEU A 326 -9.00 -4.93 -6.87
N LEU A 327 -9.44 -5.61 -7.92
CA LEU A 327 -8.58 -6.45 -8.75
C LEU A 327 -8.21 -5.66 -9.99
N THR A 328 -6.95 -5.71 -10.40
CA THR A 328 -6.49 -5.15 -11.67
C THR A 328 -6.18 -6.25 -12.65
N ILE A 329 -6.56 -6.09 -13.92
CA ILE A 329 -6.15 -7.00 -14.98
C ILE A 329 -4.64 -6.89 -15.24
N PRO A 330 -3.95 -7.98 -15.61
CA PRO A 330 -2.55 -7.92 -15.98
C PRO A 330 -2.36 -7.03 -17.21
N MET A 331 -1.19 -6.40 -17.32
CA MET A 331 -0.84 -5.60 -18.48
C MET A 331 -0.69 -6.50 -19.72
N GLU A 332 -0.98 -5.93 -20.89
CA GLU A 332 -0.72 -6.60 -22.16
C GLU A 332 0.80 -6.85 -22.33
N PHE A 333 1.16 -8.06 -22.75
CA PHE A 333 2.55 -8.42 -23.03
C PHE A 333 2.64 -9.22 -24.32
N LEU A 334 3.76 -9.05 -25.04
CA LEU A 334 4.05 -9.80 -26.25
C LEU A 334 4.98 -10.96 -25.90
N GLN A 335 4.54 -12.18 -26.17
CA GLN A 335 5.42 -13.34 -26.17
C GLN A 335 6.00 -13.48 -27.58
N LYS A 336 7.33 -13.56 -27.70
CA LYS A 336 7.96 -13.82 -28.98
C LYS A 336 7.56 -15.22 -29.44
N GLU A 337 6.70 -15.31 -30.46
CA GLU A 337 6.44 -16.58 -31.12
C GLU A 337 7.75 -17.11 -31.70
N ASN A 338 8.27 -18.19 -31.13
CA ASN A 338 9.07 -19.10 -31.94
C ASN A 338 8.09 -19.68 -32.97
N ALA A 339 8.15 -19.17 -34.21
CA ALA A 339 7.33 -19.53 -35.36
C ALA A 339 6.48 -20.80 -35.15
N LYS A 340 5.20 -20.59 -34.77
CA LYS A 340 4.09 -21.54 -34.53
C LYS A 340 3.49 -21.33 -33.13
N LYS A 341 2.62 -20.33 -32.98
CA LYS A 341 1.19 -20.51 -32.61
C LYS A 341 0.63 -19.16 -32.16
N SER A 342 -0.20 -18.59 -33.03
CA SER A 342 -1.03 -17.42 -32.76
C SER A 342 -2.10 -17.73 -31.72
N GLY A 343 -2.19 -16.94 -30.67
CA GLY A 343 -3.39 -16.88 -29.86
C GLY A 343 -3.25 -15.98 -28.64
N CYS A 344 -3.86 -14.80 -28.68
CA CYS A 344 -4.54 -14.24 -27.51
C CYS A 344 -5.47 -13.09 -27.91
N GLY A 345 -6.77 -13.37 -27.91
CA GLY A 345 -7.86 -12.38 -27.91
C GLY A 345 -8.90 -12.63 -26.81
N ASN A 346 -8.72 -13.65 -25.95
CA ASN A 346 -9.80 -14.17 -25.07
C ASN A 346 -9.52 -14.18 -23.55
N TYR A 347 -8.41 -13.64 -23.05
CA TYR A 347 -8.13 -13.70 -21.59
C TYR A 347 -9.09 -12.82 -20.76
N ALA A 348 -9.63 -11.74 -21.33
CA ALA A 348 -10.56 -10.84 -20.64
C ALA A 348 -11.94 -11.46 -20.31
N GLN A 349 -12.29 -12.62 -20.87
CA GLN A 349 -13.61 -13.23 -20.66
C GLN A 349 -13.72 -14.13 -19.42
N GLN A 350 -12.61 -14.45 -18.75
CA GLN A 350 -12.61 -15.35 -17.58
C GLN A 350 -12.61 -14.65 -16.22
N ILE A 351 -12.60 -13.30 -16.20
CA ILE A 351 -12.54 -12.48 -14.97
C ILE A 351 -13.89 -11.75 -14.70
N ASN A 352 -14.92 -12.01 -15.49
CA ASN A 352 -16.27 -11.45 -15.26
C ASN A 352 -17.13 -12.36 -14.37
#